data_AF-A0A2I0W980-F1
#
_entry.id   AF-A0A2I0W980-F1
#
_cell.length_a   1.000
_cell.length_b   1.000
_cell.length_c   1.000
_cell.angle_alpha   90.00
_cell.angle_beta   90.00
_cell.angle_gamma   90.00
#
_symmetry.space_group_name_H-M   'P 1'
#
loop_
_entity.id
_entity.type
_entity.pdbx_description
1 polymer ?
#
loop_
_entity_poly.entity_id
_entity_poly.type
_entity_poly.pdbx_seq_one_letter_code
_entity_poly.pdbx_strand_id
1 'polypeptide(L)' 'MALAKNHIFHARTKHIEIDYHFIREHISYDNIHLTHIPSKEQIADILTKSLSIARFNELRSKLTIRSSND' A
#
# COMPACT_ATOMS: atom_id res chain seq x y z
N MET A 1 -12.13 29.27 -0.07
CA MET A 1 -13.30 28.53 -0.64
C MET A 1 -13.01 28.10 -2.08
N ALA A 2 -11.95 27.31 -2.33
CA ALA A 2 -11.61 26.85 -3.68
C ALA A 2 -11.85 25.34 -3.90
N LEU A 3 -11.95 24.54 -2.83
CA LEU A 3 -12.32 23.13 -2.95
C LEU A 3 -13.74 22.99 -3.51
N ALA A 4 -14.71 23.75 -2.97
CA ALA A 4 -16.15 23.76 -3.30
C ALA A 4 -16.51 23.75 -4.81
N LYS A 5 -15.65 24.29 -5.68
CA LYS A 5 -16.00 24.64 -7.07
C LYS A 5 -15.52 23.64 -8.12
N ASN A 6 -14.67 22.67 -7.75
CA ASN A 6 -13.96 21.85 -8.71
C ASN A 6 -14.21 20.35 -8.40
N HIS A 7 -15.21 19.77 -9.06
CA HIS A 7 -15.72 18.41 -8.79
C HIS A 7 -14.63 17.33 -8.83
N ILE A 8 -13.59 17.52 -9.66
CA ILE A 8 -12.45 16.60 -9.77
C ILE A 8 -11.58 16.62 -8.50
N PHE A 9 -11.36 17.80 -7.92
CA PHE A 9 -10.60 17.95 -6.68
C PHE A 9 -11.38 17.46 -5.47
N HIS A 10 -12.69 17.71 -5.46
CA HIS A 10 -13.59 17.18 -4.45
C HIS A 10 -13.65 15.67 -4.43
N ALA A 11 -13.73 15.02 -5.59
CA ALA A 11 -13.78 13.57 -5.65
C ALA A 11 -12.52 12.95 -5.02
N ARG A 12 -11.32 13.40 -5.42
CA ARG A 12 -10.05 12.90 -4.84
C ARG A 12 -9.94 13.18 -3.35
N THR A 13 -10.33 14.38 -2.91
CA THR A 13 -10.30 14.75 -1.48
C THR A 13 -11.28 13.88 -0.70
N LYS A 14 -12.48 13.66 -1.22
CA LYS A 14 -13.50 12.79 -0.63
C LYS A 14 -13.01 11.34 -0.51
N HIS A 15 -12.33 10.80 -1.51
CA HIS A 15 -11.75 9.45 -1.43
C HIS A 15 -10.72 9.34 -0.30
N ILE A 16 -9.81 10.31 -0.21
CA ILE A 16 -8.81 10.37 0.88
C ILE A 16 -9.50 10.47 2.25
N GLU A 17 -10.51 11.33 2.38
CA GLU A 17 -11.27 11.49 3.63
C GLU A 17 -11.96 10.19 4.05
N ILE A 18 -12.63 9.51 3.12
CA ILE A 18 -13.31 8.23 3.39
C ILE A 18 -12.31 7.17 3.83
N ASP A 19 -11.24 6.96 3.07
CA ASP A 19 -10.24 5.92 3.36
C ASP A 19 -9.54 6.21 4.69
N TYR A 20 -9.22 7.47 4.98
CA TYR A 20 -8.62 7.89 6.24
C TYR A 20 -9.53 7.57 7.43
N HIS A 21 -10.81 7.97 7.38
CA HIS A 21 -11.75 7.74 8.46
C HIS A 21 -11.98 6.24 8.70
N PHE A 22 -12.14 5.47 7.62
CA PHE A 22 -12.31 4.02 7.70
C PHE A 22 -11.13 3.33 8.40
N ILE A 23 -9.89 3.62 7.95
CA ILE A 23 -8.68 3.00 8.53
C ILE A 23 -8.49 3.44 9.98
N ARG A 24 -8.70 4.72 10.29
CA ARG A 24 -8.53 5.27 11.64
C ARG A 24 -9.49 4.62 12.64
N GLU A 25 -10.74 4.40 12.25
CA GLU A 25 -11.74 3.74 13.09
C GLU A 25 -11.31 2.30 13.42
N HIS A 26 -10.87 1.54 12.41
CA HIS A 26 -10.40 0.16 12.62
C HIS A 26 -9.14 0.06 13.47
N ILE A 27 -8.23 1.03 13.38
CA ILE A 27 -7.09 1.13 14.29
C ILE A 27 -7.57 1.41 15.72
N SER A 28 -8.55 2.31 15.91
CA SER A 28 -9.06 2.67 17.24
C SER A 28 -9.81 1.52 17.92
N TYR A 29 -10.43 0.63 17.15
CA TYR A 29 -11.06 -0.59 17.64
C TYR A 29 -10.10 -1.77 17.77
N ASP A 30 -8.81 -1.56 17.52
CA ASP A 30 -7.75 -2.59 17.52
C ASP A 30 -8.02 -3.76 16.54
N ASN A 31 -8.88 -3.52 15.53
CA ASN A 31 -9.12 -4.47 14.44
C ASN A 31 -7.91 -4.54 13.49
N ILE A 32 -7.11 -3.47 13.43
CA ILE A 32 -5.92 -3.36 12.60
C ILE A 32 -4.77 -2.80 13.44
N HIS A 33 -3.66 -3.53 13.49
CA HIS A 33 -2.43 -3.07 14.10
C HIS A 33 -1.46 -2.55 13.03
N LEU A 34 -1.11 -1.27 13.11
CA LEU A 34 -0.23 -0.63 12.13
C LEU A 34 1.24 -0.74 12.56
N THR A 35 2.07 -1.38 11.73
CA THR A 35 3.52 -1.45 11.95
C THR A 35 4.25 -0.90 10.73
N HIS A 36 5.29 -0.08 10.97
CA HIS A 36 6.14 0.42 9.91
C HIS A 36 7.09 -0.69 9.41
N ILE A 37 7.08 -0.93 8.10
CA ILE A 37 8.02 -1.84 7.42
C ILE A 37 8.93 -0.99 6.52
N PRO A 38 10.27 -1.08 6.66
CA PRO A 38 11.18 -0.40 5.74
C PRO A 38 10.91 -0.78 4.29
N SER A 39 11.05 0.15 3.34
CA SER A 39 10.78 -0.12 1.91
C SER A 39 11.60 -1.28 1.34
N LYS A 40 12.79 -1.55 1.90
CA LYS A 40 13.63 -2.70 1.52
C LYS A 40 13.03 -4.05 1.94
N GLU A 41 12.11 -4.06 2.89
CA GLU A 41 11.49 -5.25 3.46
C GLU A 41 9.99 -5.35 3.10
N GLN A 42 9.44 -4.35 2.43
CA GLN A 42 8.05 -4.31 2.01
C GLN A 42 7.77 -5.28 0.84
N ILE A 43 7.46 -6.54 1.15
CA ILE A 43 7.23 -7.61 0.16
C ILE A 43 6.07 -7.27 -0.79
N ALA A 44 5.05 -6.56 -0.32
CA ALA A 44 3.89 -6.13 -1.12
C ALA A 44 4.25 -5.28 -2.36
N ASP A 45 5.46 -4.68 -2.38
CA ASP A 45 5.95 -3.92 -3.53
C ASP A 45 6.00 -4.76 -4.81
N ILE A 46 6.16 -6.09 -4.70
CA ILE A 46 6.17 -6.99 -5.85
C ILE A 46 4.84 -6.99 -6.64
N LEU A 47 3.73 -6.68 -5.97
CA LEU A 47 2.38 -6.70 -6.56
C LEU A 47 1.89 -5.31 -6.96
N THR A 48 2.53 -4.25 -6.47
CA THR A 48 2.00 -2.88 -6.57
C THR A 48 2.90 -1.94 -7.36
N LYS A 49 4.15 -2.33 -7.63
CA LYS A 49 5.15 -1.49 -8.30
C LYS A 49 5.80 -2.19 -9.48
N SER A 50 6.19 -1.41 -10.47
CA SER A 50 7.13 -1.83 -11.51
C SER A 50 8.55 -1.82 -10.93
N LEU A 51 9.14 -2.99 -10.70
CA LEU A 51 10.45 -3.14 -10.05
C LEU A 51 11.53 -3.55 -11.05
N SER A 52 12.80 -3.24 -10.73
CA SER A 52 13.92 -3.83 -11.46
C SER A 52 13.97 -5.35 -11.25
N ILE A 53 14.53 -6.08 -12.22
CA ILE A 53 14.62 -7.56 -12.17
C ILE A 53 15.30 -8.02 -10.88
N ALA A 54 16.40 -7.36 -10.48
CA ALA A 54 17.11 -7.69 -9.25
C ALA A 54 16.22 -7.56 -8.01
N ARG A 55 15.45 -6.46 -7.91
CA ARG A 55 14.56 -6.21 -6.78
C ARG A 55 13.36 -7.16 -6.78
N PHE A 56 12.81 -7.46 -7.96
CA PHE A 56 11.74 -8.44 -8.12
C PHE A 56 12.18 -9.83 -7.64
N ASN A 57 13.37 -10.28 -8.05
CA ASN A 57 13.91 -11.58 -7.63
C ASN A 57 14.15 -11.67 -6.12
N GLU A 58 14.67 -10.59 -5.50
CA GLU A 58 14.85 -10.53 -4.04
C GLU A 58 13.52 -10.64 -3.29
N LEU A 59 12.48 -9.94 -3.74
CA LEU A 59 11.16 -10.02 -3.11
C LEU A 59 10.46 -11.36 -3.40
N ARG A 60 10.66 -11.93 -4.60
CA ARG A 60 10.13 -13.24 -4.98
C ARG A 60 10.70 -14.36 -4.11
N SER A 61 11.99 -14.32 -3.77
CA SER A 61 12.58 -15.31 -2.87
C SER A 61 12.01 -15.23 -1.45
N LYS A 62 11.63 -14.02 -0.99
CA LYS A 62 10.95 -13.83 0.32
C LYS A 62 9.53 -14.43 0.34
N LEU A 63 8.90 -14.62 -0.83
CA LEU A 63 7.64 -15.34 -0.97
C LEU A 63 7.81 -16.86 -1.10
N THR A 64 9.02 -17.40 -0.89
CA THR A 64 9.36 -18.83 -1.05
C THR A 64 9.15 -19.39 -2.46
N ILE A 65 8.93 -18.53 -3.46
CA ILE A 65 8.77 -18.94 -4.85
C ILE A 65 10.17 -19.19 -5.45
N ARG A 66 10.59 -20.45 -5.47
CA ARG A 66 11.86 -20.90 -6.07
C ARG A 66 11.65 -21.40 -7.50
N SER A 67 12.73 -21.44 -8.27
CA SER A 67 12.71 -22.14 -9.57
C SER A 67 12.68 -23.63 -9.31
N SER A 68 12.00 -24.41 -10.15
CA SER A 68 11.85 -25.87 -10.01
C SER A 68 13.15 -26.68 -10.21
N ASN A 69 14.30 -26.02 -10.27
CA ASN A 69 15.62 -26.62 -10.52
C ASN A 69 16.62 -26.39 -9.35
N ASP A 70 16.13 -26.04 -8.16
CA ASP A 70 16.94 -26.06 -6.91
C ASP A 70 16.98 -27.47 -6.32
#